data_AF-A0A352NU23-F1
#
_entry.id   AF-A0A352NU23-F1
#
_cell.length_a   1.000
_cell.length_b   1.000
_cell.length_c   1.000
_cell.angle_alpha   90.00
_cell.angle_beta   90.00
_cell.angle_gamma   90.00
#
_symmetry.space_group_name_H-M   'P 1'
#
loop_
_entity.id
_entity.type
_entity.pdbx_description
1 polymer ?
#
loop_
_entity_poly.entity_id
_entity_poly.type
_entity_poly.pdbx_seq_one_letter_code
_entity_poly.pdbx_strand_id
1 'polypeptide(L)'
;MDRYVIVCAIGGAALKFHEKLTSSVCYKFNKRRTKLPAHFTIKAPFETDRIEDVEDVLEKFSASSHRTSIELKGYGRFRQDVVYMAVNMSPEAKKVHDDLIFQLEKISWMKFKRNEGRNKVFHCTIVSKKIKNNFGEIWNYVNKYPCDFNEYFDNISLYSWKNNTWVLLKRYELA
;
A
#
# COMPACT_ATOMS: atom_id res chain seq x y z
N MET A 1 -12.15 -13.17 15.62
CA MET A 1 -11.63 -12.92 14.27
C MET A 1 -10.71 -11.73 14.35
N ASP A 2 -9.47 -11.93 13.92
CA ASP A 2 -8.47 -10.87 13.90
C ASP A 2 -8.54 -10.12 12.56
N ARG A 3 -8.08 -8.87 12.58
CA ARG A 3 -8.11 -8.00 11.41
C ARG A 3 -6.71 -7.90 10.80
N TYR A 4 -6.63 -8.13 9.49
CA TYR A 4 -5.39 -8.18 8.74
C TYR A 4 -5.41 -7.26 7.53
N VAL A 5 -4.24 -6.96 6.98
CA VAL A 5 -4.06 -6.25 5.69
C VAL A 5 -2.80 -6.77 5.00
N ILE A 6 -2.85 -6.88 3.68
CA ILE A 6 -1.69 -7.29 2.86
C ILE A 6 -1.23 -6.10 2.03
N VAL A 7 0.04 -5.77 2.12
CA VAL A 7 0.63 -4.60 1.46
C VAL A 7 2.00 -4.95 0.88
N CYS A 8 2.47 -4.19 -0.09
CA CYS A 8 3.91 -4.11 -0.38
C CYS A 8 4.44 -2.89 0.37
N ALA A 9 5.36 -3.09 1.32
CA ALA A 9 6.00 -1.97 2.01
C ALA A 9 7.08 -1.37 1.11
N ILE A 10 7.15 -0.04 1.05
CA ILE A 10 8.18 0.70 0.30
C ILE A 10 9.36 0.99 1.21
N GLY A 11 10.57 0.76 0.71
CA GLY A 11 11.82 0.97 1.43
C GLY A 11 12.64 2.16 0.93
N GLY A 12 13.93 2.17 1.27
CA GLY A 12 14.93 3.02 0.62
C GLY A 12 14.70 4.52 0.73
N ALA A 13 15.04 5.23 -0.35
CA ALA A 13 14.92 6.68 -0.45
C ALA A 13 13.45 7.11 -0.54
N ALA A 14 12.61 6.33 -1.25
CA ALA A 14 11.19 6.61 -1.36
C ALA A 14 10.48 6.58 0.01
N LEU A 15 10.82 5.64 0.89
CA LEU A 15 10.30 5.60 2.26
C LEU A 15 10.67 6.86 3.04
N LYS A 16 11.95 7.22 3.08
CA LYS A 16 12.42 8.41 3.81
C LYS A 16 11.75 9.68 3.30
N PHE A 17 11.58 9.79 1.98
CA PHE A 17 10.86 10.90 1.36
C PHE A 17 9.39 10.92 1.78
N HIS A 18 8.70 9.80 1.65
CA HIS A 18 7.29 9.67 2.03
C HIS A 18 7.05 10.03 3.50
N GLU A 19 7.89 9.54 4.41
CA GLU A 19 7.75 9.81 5.84
C GLU A 19 7.97 11.28 6.17
N LYS A 20 8.98 11.90 5.55
CA LYS A 20 9.26 13.33 5.72
C LYS A 20 8.10 14.18 5.20
N LEU A 21 7.62 13.90 4.00
CA LEU A 21 6.52 14.64 3.38
C LEU A 21 5.21 14.46 4.17
N THR A 22 4.88 13.23 4.53
CA THR A 22 3.70 12.90 5.33
C THR A 22 3.74 13.58 6.69
N SER A 23 4.88 13.56 7.38
CA SER A 23 5.05 14.22 8.67
C SER A 23 4.89 15.74 8.53
N SER A 24 5.49 16.34 7.49
CA SER A 24 5.38 17.77 7.23
C SER A 24 3.94 18.20 6.92
N VAL A 25 3.22 17.45 6.07
CA VAL A 25 1.81 17.70 5.76
C VAL A 25 0.94 17.57 7.01
N CYS A 26 1.13 16.50 7.78
CA CYS A 26 0.34 16.26 8.99
C CYS A 26 0.57 17.35 10.04
N TYR A 27 1.82 17.76 10.24
CA TYR A 27 2.17 18.85 11.14
C TYR A 27 1.54 20.18 10.68
N LYS A 28 1.78 20.57 9.43
CA LYS A 28 1.34 21.87 8.89
C LYS A 28 -0.19 22.04 8.87
N PHE A 29 -0.92 20.97 8.58
CA PHE A 29 -2.38 21.02 8.41
C PHE A 29 -3.15 20.38 9.56
N ASN A 30 -2.48 20.12 10.70
CA ASN A 30 -3.04 19.47 11.88
C ASN A 30 -3.84 18.20 11.55
N LYS A 31 -3.21 17.28 10.80
CA LYS A 31 -3.78 15.98 10.41
C LYS A 31 -3.06 14.85 11.13
N ARG A 32 -3.72 13.70 11.20
CA ARG A 32 -3.15 12.48 11.80
C ARG A 32 -2.44 11.66 10.73
N ARG A 33 -1.24 11.18 11.05
CA ARG A 33 -0.51 10.22 10.19
C ARG A 33 -1.26 8.89 10.09
N THR A 34 -1.07 8.21 8.97
CA THR A 34 -1.44 6.80 8.83
C THR A 34 -0.57 5.93 9.74
N LYS A 35 -1.12 4.81 10.20
CA LYS A 35 -0.42 3.88 11.11
C LYS A 35 0.45 2.85 10.39
N LEU A 36 0.24 2.65 9.10
CA LEU A 36 1.13 1.86 8.25
C LEU A 36 2.26 2.75 7.73
N PRO A 37 3.46 2.19 7.52
CA PRO A 37 4.57 2.86 6.82
C PRO A 37 4.20 3.12 5.35
N ALA A 38 5.12 3.69 4.56
CA ALA A 38 4.91 3.84 3.12
C ALA A 38 4.64 2.46 2.48
N HIS A 39 3.53 2.33 1.76
CA HIS A 39 3.11 1.07 1.17
C HIS A 39 2.09 1.32 0.05
N PHE A 40 1.96 0.37 -0.88
CA PHE A 40 0.72 0.21 -1.63
C PHE A 40 -0.03 -1.03 -1.15
N THR A 41 -1.37 -0.94 -1.14
CA THR A 41 -2.22 -2.03 -0.65
C THR A 41 -2.37 -3.13 -1.71
N ILE A 42 -2.11 -4.38 -1.32
CA ILE A 42 -2.40 -5.58 -2.13
C ILE A 42 -3.83 -6.04 -1.84
N LYS A 43 -4.15 -6.28 -0.56
CA LYS A 43 -5.51 -6.59 -0.09
C LYS A 43 -5.89 -5.64 1.03
N ALA A 44 -6.98 -4.88 0.84
CA ALA A 44 -7.51 -3.99 1.86
C ALA A 44 -7.99 -4.77 3.09
N PRO A 45 -8.12 -4.12 4.27
CA PRO A 45 -8.34 -4.82 5.51
C PRO A 45 -9.49 -5.84 5.48
N PHE A 46 -9.24 -7.02 6.03
CA PHE A 46 -10.18 -8.14 6.12
C PHE A 46 -10.08 -8.78 7.50
N GLU A 47 -11.08 -9.59 7.84
CA GLU A 47 -11.17 -10.27 9.14
C GLU A 47 -11.26 -11.78 8.89
N THR A 48 -10.51 -12.56 9.66
CA THR A 48 -10.51 -14.02 9.59
C THR A 48 -9.99 -14.61 10.91
N ASP A 49 -10.34 -15.86 11.18
CA ASP A 49 -9.72 -16.76 12.15
C ASP A 49 -8.83 -17.82 11.48
N ARG A 50 -8.86 -17.91 10.15
CA ARG A 50 -8.06 -18.80 9.31
C ARG A 50 -6.97 -18.03 8.58
N ILE A 51 -6.03 -17.45 9.31
CA ILE A 51 -4.96 -16.65 8.69
C ILE A 51 -3.94 -17.52 7.95
N GLU A 52 -3.78 -18.76 8.39
CA GLU A 52 -2.92 -19.79 7.81
C GLU A 52 -3.21 -20.05 6.33
N ASP A 53 -4.49 -20.01 5.90
CA ASP A 53 -4.87 -20.12 4.48
C ASP A 53 -4.20 -19.02 3.63
N VAL A 54 -4.06 -17.82 4.19
CA VAL A 54 -3.41 -16.69 3.53
C VAL A 54 -1.89 -16.89 3.57
N GLU A 55 -1.34 -17.24 4.73
CA GLU A 55 0.10 -17.41 4.89
C GLU A 55 0.66 -18.49 3.94
N ASP A 56 -0.07 -19.60 3.75
CA ASP A 56 0.28 -20.66 2.81
C ASP A 56 0.33 -20.18 1.36
N VAL A 57 -0.65 -19.35 0.96
CA VAL A 57 -0.67 -18.75 -0.39
C VAL A 57 0.51 -17.79 -0.55
N LEU A 58 0.78 -16.94 0.44
CA LEU A 58 1.86 -15.95 0.38
C LEU A 58 3.24 -16.62 0.36
N GLU A 59 3.45 -17.68 1.14
CA GLU A 59 4.69 -18.45 1.17
C GLU A 59 4.98 -19.10 -0.19
N LYS A 60 4.01 -19.85 -0.74
CA LYS A 60 4.16 -20.51 -2.05
C LYS A 60 4.35 -19.52 -3.19
N PHE A 61 3.62 -18.40 -3.14
CA PHE A 61 3.69 -17.37 -4.17
C PHE A 61 5.04 -16.66 -4.15
N SER A 62 5.51 -16.25 -2.97
CA SER A 62 6.79 -15.53 -2.83
C SER A 62 7.99 -16.38 -3.24
N ALA A 63 8.00 -17.67 -2.89
CA ALA A 63 9.07 -18.60 -3.27
C ALA A 63 9.22 -18.82 -4.79
N SER A 64 8.19 -18.51 -5.59
CA SER A 64 8.17 -18.71 -7.05
C SER A 64 8.12 -17.41 -7.85
N SER A 65 8.06 -16.26 -7.17
CA SER A 65 7.92 -14.94 -7.79
C SER A 65 9.17 -14.12 -7.58
N HIS A 66 9.49 -13.29 -8.58
CA HIS A 66 10.67 -12.43 -8.53
C HIS A 66 10.26 -10.98 -8.32
N ARG A 67 11.16 -10.18 -7.72
CA ARG A 67 10.97 -8.74 -7.60
C ARG A 67 10.88 -8.09 -8.98
N THR A 68 10.03 -7.08 -9.08
CA THR A 68 9.75 -6.39 -10.35
C THR A 68 9.81 -4.89 -10.16
N SER A 69 10.14 -4.15 -11.22
CA SER A 69 10.30 -2.69 -11.12
C SER A 69 8.96 -1.97 -10.99
N ILE A 70 8.95 -0.94 -10.16
CA ILE A 70 7.86 0.03 -10.04
C ILE A 70 8.45 1.44 -9.99
N GLU A 71 7.63 2.43 -10.31
CA GLU A 71 8.04 3.83 -10.23
C GLU A 71 7.06 4.58 -9.31
N LEU A 72 7.58 5.29 -8.31
CA LEU A 72 6.78 6.25 -7.53
C LEU A 72 6.94 7.63 -8.13
N LYS A 73 5.99 8.03 -8.98
CA LYS A 73 6.09 9.25 -9.77
C LYS A 73 4.89 10.16 -9.67
N GLY A 74 5.15 11.39 -9.27
CA GLY A 74 4.12 12.40 -9.08
C GLY A 74 3.10 12.02 -8.01
N TYR A 75 1.95 12.71 -8.07
CA TYR A 75 0.91 12.61 -7.07
C TYR A 75 -0.44 12.39 -7.70
N GLY A 76 -1.33 11.76 -6.93
CA GLY A 76 -2.73 11.63 -7.29
C GLY A 76 -3.65 11.87 -6.11
N ARG A 77 -4.94 11.84 -6.40
CA ARG A 77 -5.99 12.10 -5.42
C ARG A 77 -7.18 11.19 -5.62
N PHE A 78 -7.85 10.85 -4.52
CA PHE A 78 -9.21 10.34 -4.56
C PHE A 78 -10.17 11.42 -4.12
N ARG A 79 -10.93 11.95 -5.08
CA ARG A 79 -11.82 13.10 -4.88
C ARG A 79 -11.05 14.25 -4.20
N GLN A 80 -11.53 14.72 -3.05
CA GLN A 80 -10.85 15.69 -2.19
C GLN A 80 -10.59 15.10 -0.79
N ASP A 81 -10.50 13.78 -0.68
CA ASP A 81 -10.44 13.06 0.60
C ASP A 81 -9.10 12.38 0.85
N VAL A 82 -8.30 12.18 -0.19
CA VAL A 82 -6.99 11.51 -0.15
C VAL A 82 -6.02 12.19 -1.10
N VAL A 83 -4.77 12.37 -0.65
CA VAL A 83 -3.60 12.72 -1.47
C VAL A 83 -2.55 11.63 -1.30
N TYR A 84 -1.96 11.17 -2.40
CA TYR A 84 -1.02 10.05 -2.41
C TYR A 84 0.12 10.26 -3.43
N MET A 85 1.25 9.58 -3.21
CA MET A 85 2.26 9.35 -4.25
C MET A 85 1.74 8.26 -5.19
N ALA A 86 1.74 8.50 -6.50
CA ALA A 86 1.28 7.50 -7.46
C ALA A 86 2.32 6.39 -7.62
N VAL A 87 1.87 5.14 -7.72
CA VAL A 87 2.74 3.98 -7.98
C VAL A 87 2.41 3.48 -9.37
N ASN A 88 3.38 3.56 -10.28
CA ASN A 88 3.27 3.03 -11.62
C ASN A 88 3.88 1.63 -11.65
N MET A 89 3.07 0.65 -11.99
CA MET A 89 3.53 -0.73 -12.18
C MET A 89 4.15 -0.89 -13.56
N SER A 90 5.31 -1.56 -13.66
CA SER A 90 5.72 -2.12 -14.93
C SER A 90 4.72 -3.20 -15.39
N PRO A 91 4.69 -3.58 -16.67
CA PRO A 91 3.88 -4.70 -17.14
C PRO A 91 4.13 -5.98 -16.33
N GLU A 92 5.39 -6.26 -15.98
CA GLU A 92 5.80 -7.40 -15.17
C GLU A 92 5.30 -7.29 -13.73
N ALA A 93 5.46 -6.13 -13.10
CA ALA A 93 4.96 -5.89 -11.75
C ALA A 93 3.43 -5.99 -11.66
N LYS A 94 2.73 -5.51 -12.69
CA LYS A 94 1.27 -5.66 -12.80
C LYS A 94 0.89 -7.13 -12.94
N LYS A 95 1.63 -7.91 -13.72
CA LYS A 95 1.42 -9.36 -13.86
C LYS A 95 1.63 -10.07 -12.52
N VAL A 96 2.74 -9.83 -11.82
CA VAL A 96 3.02 -10.40 -10.49
C VAL A 96 1.88 -10.07 -9.52
N HIS A 97 1.44 -8.81 -9.49
CA HIS A 97 0.29 -8.42 -8.68
C HIS A 97 -0.98 -9.21 -9.04
N ASP A 98 -1.33 -9.29 -10.31
CA ASP A 98 -2.57 -9.94 -10.74
C ASP A 98 -2.56 -11.46 -10.52
N ASP A 99 -1.39 -12.09 -10.65
CA ASP A 99 -1.17 -13.49 -10.32
C ASP A 99 -1.34 -13.72 -8.81
N LEU A 100 -0.83 -12.82 -7.95
CA LEU A 100 -1.05 -12.89 -6.51
C LEU A 100 -2.53 -12.75 -6.15
N ILE A 101 -3.23 -11.78 -6.75
CA ILE A 101 -4.68 -11.61 -6.56
C ILE A 101 -5.42 -12.89 -7.00
N PHE A 102 -5.02 -13.51 -8.11
CA PHE A 102 -5.62 -14.77 -8.57
C PHE A 102 -5.45 -15.90 -7.55
N GLN A 103 -4.28 -16.04 -6.91
CA GLN A 103 -4.10 -17.07 -5.88
C GLN A 103 -4.93 -16.77 -4.63
N LEU A 104 -4.97 -15.51 -4.19
CA LEU A 104 -5.77 -15.10 -3.03
C LEU A 104 -7.28 -15.27 -3.26
N GLU A 105 -7.78 -15.07 -4.48
CA GLU A 105 -9.18 -15.29 -4.85
C GLU A 105 -9.61 -16.77 -4.76
N LYS A 106 -8.67 -17.72 -4.73
CA LYS A 106 -8.97 -19.14 -4.53
C LYS A 106 -9.33 -19.48 -3.08
N ILE A 107 -8.99 -18.59 -2.13
CA ILE A 107 -9.38 -18.74 -0.74
C ILE A 107 -10.89 -18.46 -0.65
N SER A 108 -11.68 -19.50 -0.39
CA SER A 108 -13.15 -19.48 -0.53
C SER A 108 -13.86 -18.38 0.27
N TRP A 109 -13.31 -17.98 1.40
CA TRP A 109 -13.86 -16.94 2.26
C TRP A 109 -13.33 -15.54 1.95
N MET A 110 -12.26 -15.42 1.15
CA MET A 110 -11.66 -14.12 0.85
C MET A 110 -12.44 -13.39 -0.24
N LYS A 111 -13.00 -12.23 0.12
CA LYS A 111 -13.76 -11.39 -0.81
C LYS A 111 -12.96 -10.15 -1.20
N PHE A 112 -12.97 -9.85 -2.50
CA PHE A 112 -12.41 -8.61 -3.06
C PHE A 112 -13.54 -7.67 -3.46
N LYS A 113 -13.41 -6.40 -3.07
CA LYS A 113 -14.29 -5.35 -3.61
C LYS A 113 -13.84 -4.99 -5.02
N ARG A 114 -14.73 -4.34 -5.78
CA ARG A 114 -14.49 -3.88 -7.16
C ARG A 114 -13.16 -3.11 -7.34
N ASN A 115 -12.73 -2.37 -6.32
CA ASN A 115 -11.52 -1.55 -6.33
C ASN A 115 -10.32 -2.15 -5.56
N GLU A 116 -10.38 -3.42 -5.18
CA GLU A 116 -9.33 -4.11 -4.42
C GLU A 116 -8.57 -5.17 -5.25
N GLY A 117 -9.18 -5.68 -6.33
CA GLY A 117 -8.60 -6.71 -7.18
C GLY A 117 -7.58 -6.18 -8.20
N ARG A 118 -7.51 -6.85 -9.36
CA ARG A 118 -6.53 -6.60 -10.44
C ARG A 118 -6.54 -5.16 -10.97
N ASN A 119 -7.74 -4.57 -11.12
CA ASN A 119 -7.92 -3.25 -11.71
C ASN A 119 -8.13 -2.20 -10.61
N LYS A 120 -7.04 -1.74 -10.02
CA LYS A 120 -7.03 -0.70 -8.99
C LYS A 120 -5.95 0.35 -9.24
N VAL A 121 -6.07 1.47 -8.55
CA VAL A 121 -5.07 2.52 -8.51
C VAL A 121 -4.03 2.17 -7.44
N PHE A 122 -2.79 1.94 -7.85
CA PHE A 122 -1.67 1.73 -6.92
C PHE A 122 -1.17 3.08 -6.42
N HIS A 123 -0.98 3.18 -5.11
CA HIS A 123 -0.67 4.45 -4.47
C HIS A 123 -0.07 4.26 -3.08
N CYS A 124 0.77 5.21 -2.67
CA CYS A 124 1.22 5.37 -1.28
C CYS A 124 0.57 6.62 -0.67
N THR A 125 -0.37 6.42 0.26
CA THR A 125 -1.12 7.54 0.86
C THR A 125 -0.21 8.48 1.65
N ILE A 126 -0.27 9.78 1.38
CA ILE A 126 0.40 10.82 2.17
C ILE A 126 -0.53 11.27 3.29
N VAL A 127 -1.76 11.63 2.94
CA VAL A 127 -2.77 12.05 3.90
C VAL A 127 -4.17 11.68 3.42
N SER A 128 -5.03 11.32 4.36
CA SER A 128 -6.42 10.98 4.08
C SER A 128 -7.31 11.41 5.24
N LYS A 129 -8.62 11.46 4.98
CA LYS A 129 -9.70 11.76 5.95
C LYS A 129 -9.65 13.20 6.48
N LYS A 130 -10.81 13.87 6.49
CA LYS A 130 -10.96 15.23 7.04
C LYS A 130 -9.99 16.26 6.43
N ILE A 131 -9.64 16.10 5.15
CA ILE A 131 -8.78 17.05 4.42
C ILE A 131 -9.54 17.96 3.44
N LYS A 132 -10.83 17.69 3.17
CA LYS A 132 -11.63 18.38 2.16
C LYS A 132 -11.56 19.91 2.27
N ASN A 133 -11.67 20.45 3.47
CA ASN A 133 -11.66 21.90 3.73
C ASN A 133 -10.33 22.58 3.39
N ASN A 134 -9.22 21.84 3.38
CA ASN A 134 -7.88 22.36 3.08
C ASN A 134 -7.27 21.63 1.88
N PHE A 135 -8.09 20.97 1.05
CA PHE A 135 -7.60 20.07 0.02
C PHE A 135 -6.69 20.79 -0.97
N GLY A 136 -7.09 21.98 -1.45
CA GLY A 136 -6.30 22.77 -2.39
C GLY A 136 -4.94 23.18 -1.83
N GLU A 137 -4.89 23.60 -0.56
CA GLU A 137 -3.64 23.97 0.12
C GLU A 137 -2.71 22.78 0.29
N ILE A 138 -3.24 21.63 0.71
CA ILE A 138 -2.49 20.38 0.86
C ILE A 138 -1.95 19.93 -0.50
N TRP A 139 -2.80 19.95 -1.53
CA TRP A 139 -2.42 19.56 -2.89
C TRP A 139 -1.29 20.45 -3.42
N ASN A 140 -1.44 21.77 -3.31
CA ASN A 140 -0.42 22.72 -3.73
C ASN A 140 0.88 22.58 -2.91
N TYR A 141 0.79 22.27 -1.62
CA TYR A 141 1.96 22.06 -0.77
C TYR A 141 2.75 20.81 -1.17
N VAL A 142 2.05 19.68 -1.37
CA VAL A 142 2.66 18.40 -1.77
C VAL A 142 3.36 18.53 -3.14
N ASN A 143 2.73 19.21 -4.11
CA ASN A 143 3.28 19.39 -5.45
C ASN A 143 4.52 20.29 -5.52
N LYS A 144 4.96 20.92 -4.42
CA LYS A 144 6.25 21.64 -4.36
C LYS A 144 7.45 20.70 -4.29
N TYR A 145 7.23 19.44 -3.90
CA TYR A 145 8.28 18.46 -3.71
C TYR A 145 8.21 17.44 -4.86
N PRO A 146 9.24 17.33 -5.71
CA PRO A 146 9.28 16.31 -6.75
C PRO A 146 9.20 14.90 -6.15
N CYS A 147 8.38 14.04 -6.76
CA CYS A 147 8.29 12.62 -6.44
C CYS A 147 8.67 11.86 -7.71
N ASP A 148 9.86 11.26 -7.71
CA ASP A 148 10.36 10.44 -8.80
C ASP A 148 11.36 9.43 -8.21
N PHE A 149 10.93 8.18 -8.03
CA PHE A 149 11.74 7.12 -7.46
C PHE A 149 11.54 5.83 -8.23
N ASN A 150 12.65 5.19 -8.60
CA ASN A 150 12.65 3.81 -9.08
C ASN A 150 12.77 2.89 -7.87
N GLU A 151 11.77 2.04 -7.68
CA GLU A 151 11.70 1.08 -6.57
C GLU A 151 11.29 -0.29 -7.11
N TYR A 152 11.10 -1.25 -6.21
CA TYR A 152 10.67 -2.59 -6.57
C TYR A 152 9.37 -2.97 -5.86
N PHE A 153 8.52 -3.71 -6.55
CA PHE A 153 7.62 -4.65 -5.89
C PHE A 153 8.46 -5.89 -5.56
N ASP A 154 9.03 -5.88 -4.36
CA ASP A 154 9.99 -6.88 -3.86
C ASP A 154 9.50 -7.65 -2.64
N ASN A 155 8.33 -7.30 -2.08
CA ASN A 155 7.81 -7.96 -0.90
C ASN A 155 6.30 -7.98 -0.83
N ILE A 156 5.81 -8.97 -0.10
CA ILE A 156 4.44 -9.03 0.39
C ILE A 156 4.52 -9.01 1.91
N SER A 157 3.92 -8.01 2.54
CA SER A 157 3.93 -7.83 3.99
C SER A 157 2.51 -7.99 4.54
N LEU A 158 2.35 -8.95 5.45
CA LEU A 158 1.12 -9.22 6.16
C LEU A 158 1.15 -8.52 7.53
N TYR A 159 0.17 -7.66 7.78
CA TYR A 159 0.03 -6.95 9.05
C TYR A 159 -1.24 -7.38 9.76
N SER A 160 -1.18 -7.42 11.09
CA SER A 160 -2.32 -7.62 11.99
C SER A 160 -2.65 -6.34 12.75
N TRP A 161 -3.93 -6.08 13.02
CA TRP A 161 -4.35 -4.95 13.83
C TRP A 161 -4.36 -5.33 15.31
N LYS A 162 -3.42 -4.77 16.09
CA LYS A 162 -3.27 -5.02 17.53
C LYS A 162 -3.03 -3.71 18.26
N ASN A 163 -3.56 -3.55 19.47
CA ASN A 163 -3.34 -2.37 20.32
C ASN A 163 -3.57 -1.02 19.58
N ASN A 164 -4.63 -0.96 18.78
CA ASN A 164 -4.97 0.21 17.96
C ASN A 164 -3.84 0.60 16.99
N THR A 165 -3.05 -0.34 16.46
CA THR A 165 -2.08 -0.09 15.39
C THR A 165 -1.89 -1.32 14.50
N TRP A 166 -1.23 -1.14 13.36
CA TRP A 166 -0.81 -2.24 12.51
C TRP A 166 0.55 -2.76 12.97
N VAL A 167 0.64 -4.06 13.23
CA VAL A 167 1.86 -4.76 13.63
C VAL A 167 2.20 -5.74 12.52
N LEU A 168 3.44 -5.68 12.02
CA LEU A 168 3.92 -6.62 11.02
C LEU A 168 3.87 -8.03 11.61
N LEU A 169 3.13 -8.91 10.95
CA LEU A 169 3.06 -10.32 11.32
C LEU A 169 4.17 -11.09 10.62
N LYS A 170 4.23 -10.97 9.30
CA LYS A 170 5.22 -11.65 8.46
C LYS A 170 5.48 -10.85 7.20
N ARG A 171 6.72 -10.91 6.72
CA ARG A 171 7.16 -10.32 5.46
C ARG A 171 7.74 -11.42 4.59
N TYR A 172 7.29 -11.47 3.35
CA TYR A 172 7.68 -12.43 2.33
C TYR A 172 8.44 -11.67 1.24
N GLU A 173 9.73 -11.95 1.07
CA GLU A 173 10.52 -11.33 -0.01
C GLU A 173 10.27 -12.08 -1.32
N LEU A 174 10.24 -11.34 -2.42
CA LEU A 174 10.23 -11.89 -3.77
C LEU A 174 11.68 -12.01 -4.26
N ALA A 175 11.99 -13.12 -4.94
CA ALA A 175 13.35 -13.48 -5.35
C ALA A 175 14.02 -12.48 -6.30
#